data_AF-A0A5R9BY63-F1
#
_entry.id   AF-A0A5R9BY63-F1
#
_cell.length_a   1.000
_cell.length_b   1.000
_cell.length_c   1.000
_cell.angle_alpha   90.00
_cell.angle_beta   90.00
_cell.angle_gamma   90.00
#
_symmetry.space_group_name_H-M   'P 1'
#
loop_
_entity.id
_entity.type
_entity.pdbx_description
1 polymer ?
#
loop_
_entity_poly.entity_id
_entity_poly.type
_entity_poly.pdbx_seq_one_letter_code
_entity_poly.pdbx_strand_id
1 'polypeptide(L)'
;MFKLFGYFKKFAGSGLFFLPKFKLTEQEQRLLSKYEGGMMEIRITDPRQISAEQRAKIYAMFSDIDEAVGNYLPELTKVQLKRQFCTDTLNEWFSLSDCSLELAKEFIDWLIEFCLAWNIPWATRTMDMIQGDYLLSYYGLKYRQCCICRKPAQIAHVHAVGSGRDRNKISHIGNYVMPLCDDHHKEQHRIGINTFMNKYQIKGVRVDQQVAEMLKLGDWRLTRDEK
;
A
#
# COMPACT_ATOMS: atom_id res chain seq x y z
N MET A 1 18.85 -27.10 11.39
CA MET A 1 17.71 -26.64 10.56
C MET A 1 17.97 -27.08 9.13
N PHE A 2 17.23 -28.07 8.63
CA PHE A 2 17.37 -28.61 7.27
C PHE A 2 16.41 -27.83 6.37
N LYS A 3 16.89 -27.21 5.28
CA LYS A 3 16.07 -26.41 4.35
C LYS A 3 15.93 -27.14 3.02
N LEU A 4 14.69 -27.36 2.59
CA LEU A 4 14.35 -28.00 1.31
C LEU A 4 13.72 -26.97 0.37
N PHE A 5 14.14 -26.97 -0.90
CA PHE A 5 13.64 -26.06 -1.94
C PHE A 5 12.87 -26.82 -3.03
N GLY A 6 11.79 -26.25 -3.56
CA GLY A 6 10.98 -26.89 -4.59
C GLY A 6 9.67 -26.16 -4.81
N TYR A 7 8.87 -26.67 -5.74
CA TYR A 7 7.63 -26.01 -6.16
C TYR A 7 6.43 -26.74 -5.60
N PHE A 8 5.50 -25.98 -5.05
CA PHE A 8 4.15 -26.48 -4.80
C PHE A 8 3.51 -26.83 -6.14
N LYS A 9 3.10 -28.11 -6.31
CA LYS A 9 2.54 -28.58 -7.57
C LYS A 9 1.01 -28.63 -7.52
N LYS A 10 0.46 -29.26 -6.48
CA LYS A 10 -0.99 -29.41 -6.28
C LYS A 10 -1.28 -29.89 -4.86
N PHE A 11 -2.55 -29.80 -4.49
CA PHE A 11 -3.10 -30.58 -3.37
C PHE A 11 -3.22 -32.07 -3.76
N ALA A 12 -3.00 -32.95 -2.79
CA ALA A 12 -3.25 -34.38 -2.88
C ALA A 12 -4.10 -34.79 -1.67
N GLY A 13 -5.41 -34.87 -1.87
CA GLY A 13 -6.37 -34.97 -0.76
C GLY A 13 -6.33 -33.71 0.10
N SER A 14 -6.21 -33.88 1.43
CA SER A 14 -5.95 -32.78 2.38
C SER A 14 -4.46 -32.41 2.51
N GLY A 15 -3.57 -33.11 1.81
CA GLY A 15 -2.12 -32.89 1.86
C GLY A 15 -1.56 -32.02 0.74
N LEU A 16 -0.34 -31.51 0.95
CA LEU A 16 0.44 -30.78 -0.07
C LEU A 16 1.34 -31.77 -0.82
N PHE A 17 1.32 -31.75 -2.16
CA PHE A 17 2.27 -32.53 -2.96
C PHE A 17 3.45 -31.65 -3.41
N PHE A 18 4.62 -31.93 -2.87
CA PHE A 18 5.87 -31.23 -3.16
C PHE A 18 6.79 -32.08 -4.05
N LEU A 19 7.25 -31.51 -5.16
CA LEU A 19 8.22 -32.14 -6.06
C LEU A 19 9.55 -31.41 -5.94
N PRO A 20 10.56 -31.98 -5.23
CA PRO A 20 11.87 -31.37 -5.17
C PRO A 20 12.52 -31.40 -6.56
N LYS A 21 13.26 -30.35 -6.91
CA LYS A 21 14.09 -30.32 -8.14
C LYS A 21 15.39 -31.12 -8.00
N PHE A 22 15.64 -31.69 -6.83
CA PHE A 22 16.77 -32.56 -6.54
C PHE A 22 16.26 -33.93 -6.11
N LYS A 23 17.06 -34.96 -6.36
CA LYS A 23 16.87 -36.25 -5.70
C LYS A 23 17.47 -36.15 -4.30
N LEU A 24 16.68 -36.45 -3.29
CA LEU A 24 17.20 -36.69 -1.95
C LEU A 24 18.10 -37.93 -2.00
N THR A 25 19.32 -37.79 -1.48
CA THR A 25 20.24 -38.91 -1.24
C THR A 25 19.67 -39.86 -0.18
N GLU A 26 20.13 -41.11 -0.14
CA GLU A 26 19.70 -42.08 0.90
C GLU A 26 19.98 -41.57 2.32
N GLN A 27 21.07 -40.82 2.51
CA GLN A 27 21.40 -40.20 3.80
C GLN A 27 20.38 -39.14 4.19
N GLU A 28 19.97 -38.25 3.27
CA GLU A 28 18.97 -37.22 3.54
C GLU A 28 17.58 -37.84 3.80
N GLN A 29 17.22 -38.90 3.08
CA GLN A 29 15.98 -39.65 3.34
C GLN A 29 15.97 -40.27 4.74
N ARG A 30 17.07 -40.90 5.16
CA ARG A 30 17.24 -41.44 6.52
C ARG A 30 17.25 -40.35 7.59
N LEU A 31 17.75 -39.16 7.28
CA LEU A 31 17.74 -38.04 8.21
C LEU A 31 16.31 -37.50 8.38
N LEU A 32 15.56 -37.36 7.29
CA LEU A 32 14.17 -36.91 7.33
C LEU A 32 13.25 -37.88 8.06
N SER A 33 13.43 -39.19 7.88
CA SER A 33 12.61 -40.20 8.57
C SER A 33 12.75 -40.16 10.10
N LYS A 34 13.87 -39.65 10.64
CA LYS A 34 14.03 -39.46 12.09
C LYS A 34 13.14 -38.36 12.67
N TYR A 35 12.64 -37.46 11.83
CA TYR A 35 11.76 -36.36 12.22
C TYR A 35 10.30 -36.63 11.84
N GLU A 36 9.95 -37.88 11.54
CA GLU A 36 8.58 -38.29 11.28
C GLU A 36 7.67 -37.94 12.48
N GLY A 37 6.55 -37.27 12.21
CA GLY A 37 5.66 -36.70 13.25
C GLY A 37 6.09 -35.32 13.79
N GLY A 38 7.24 -34.79 13.37
CA GLY A 38 7.70 -33.44 13.71
C GLY A 38 6.97 -32.32 12.98
N MET A 39 6.99 -31.11 13.55
CA MET A 39 6.40 -29.91 12.94
C MET A 39 7.28 -29.40 11.80
N MET A 40 6.69 -29.18 10.62
CA MET A 40 7.37 -28.66 9.43
C MET A 40 6.87 -27.24 9.11
N GLU A 41 7.79 -26.30 8.91
CA GLU A 41 7.49 -24.97 8.40
C GLU A 41 7.63 -24.98 6.87
N ILE A 42 6.57 -24.65 6.15
CA ILE A 42 6.60 -24.47 4.68
C ILE A 42 6.47 -22.98 4.39
N ARG A 43 7.49 -22.39 3.76
CA ARG A 43 7.42 -21.03 3.23
C ARG A 43 7.13 -21.08 1.74
N ILE A 44 6.01 -20.49 1.33
CA ILE A 44 5.64 -20.33 -0.07
C ILE A 44 5.92 -18.88 -0.44
N THR A 45 6.88 -18.66 -1.33
CA THR A 45 7.17 -17.34 -1.89
C THR A 45 6.46 -17.16 -3.23
N ASP A 46 5.92 -15.97 -3.46
CA ASP A 46 5.39 -15.61 -4.78
C ASP A 46 6.56 -15.58 -5.79
N PRO A 47 6.50 -16.35 -6.89
CA PRO A 47 7.58 -16.35 -7.88
C PRO A 47 7.61 -15.06 -8.72
N ARG A 48 6.60 -14.19 -8.62
CA ARG A 48 6.53 -12.96 -9.38
C ARG A 48 7.52 -11.95 -8.82
N GLN A 49 8.35 -11.44 -9.71
CA GLN A 49 9.23 -10.32 -9.43
C GLN A 49 8.54 -9.00 -9.73
N ILE A 50 9.16 -7.91 -9.26
CA ILE A 50 8.80 -6.55 -9.60
C ILE A 50 8.49 -6.39 -11.10
N SER A 51 7.32 -5.81 -11.39
CA SER A 51 6.92 -5.55 -12.77
C SER A 51 7.63 -4.31 -13.35
N ALA A 52 7.69 -4.22 -14.68
CA ALA A 52 8.21 -3.02 -15.35
C ALA A 52 7.45 -1.75 -14.97
N GLU A 53 6.14 -1.86 -14.74
CA GLU A 53 5.28 -0.74 -14.31
C GLU A 53 5.60 -0.30 -12.86
N GLN A 54 5.71 -1.25 -11.93
CA GLN A 54 6.11 -0.96 -10.55
C GLN A 54 7.50 -0.28 -10.52
N ARG A 55 8.45 -0.83 -11.27
CA ARG A 55 9.78 -0.26 -11.40
C ARG A 55 9.72 1.15 -11.98
N ALA A 56 8.96 1.38 -13.04
CA ALA A 56 8.80 2.71 -13.63
C ALA A 56 8.22 3.73 -12.62
N LYS A 57 7.23 3.35 -11.83
CA LYS A 57 6.66 4.19 -10.75
C LYS A 57 7.71 4.59 -9.72
N ILE A 58 8.49 3.61 -9.24
CA ILE A 58 9.55 3.84 -8.25
C ILE A 58 10.60 4.84 -8.79
N TYR A 59 11.07 4.63 -10.02
CA TYR A 59 12.06 5.53 -10.61
C TYR A 59 11.52 6.94 -10.90
N ALA A 60 10.24 7.06 -11.28
CA ALA A 60 9.60 8.36 -11.43
C ALA A 60 9.55 9.12 -10.09
N MET A 61 9.13 8.45 -9.01
CA MET A 61 9.11 9.04 -7.67
C MET A 61 10.52 9.37 -7.14
N PHE A 62 11.54 8.56 -7.45
CA PHE A 62 12.93 8.90 -7.13
C PHE A 62 13.36 10.20 -7.80
N SER A 63 13.02 10.40 -9.08
CA SER A 63 13.34 11.63 -9.80
C SER A 63 12.67 12.84 -9.16
N ASP A 64 11.36 12.74 -8.87
CA ASP A 64 10.60 13.82 -8.24
C ASP A 64 11.16 14.19 -6.86
N ILE A 65 11.51 13.18 -6.04
CA ILE A 65 12.12 13.40 -4.74
C ILE A 65 13.51 14.03 -4.88
N ASP A 66 14.37 13.51 -5.76
CA ASP A 66 15.75 13.99 -5.97
C ASP A 66 15.79 15.47 -6.36
N GLU A 67 14.88 15.87 -7.26
CA GLU A 67 14.72 17.26 -7.69
C GLU A 67 14.18 18.13 -6.55
N ALA A 68 13.15 17.66 -5.84
CA ALA A 68 12.53 18.42 -4.75
C ALA A 68 13.48 18.70 -3.57
N VAL A 69 14.37 17.76 -3.25
CA VAL A 69 15.37 17.95 -2.18
C VAL A 69 16.65 18.63 -2.68
N GLY A 70 16.79 18.84 -3.98
CA GLY A 70 17.95 19.52 -4.59
C GLY A 70 19.23 18.67 -4.61
N ASN A 71 19.11 17.34 -4.58
CA ASN A 71 20.26 16.44 -4.61
C ASN A 71 20.91 16.41 -6.01
N TYR A 72 20.09 16.35 -7.06
CA TYR A 72 20.53 16.15 -8.45
C TYR A 72 21.48 14.95 -8.63
N LEU A 73 21.32 13.91 -7.80
CA LEU A 73 22.17 12.73 -7.74
C LEU A 73 21.27 11.48 -7.60
N PRO A 74 20.68 10.99 -8.70
CA PRO A 74 19.64 9.97 -8.65
C PRO A 74 20.05 8.68 -7.93
N GLU A 75 21.30 8.24 -8.09
CA GLU A 75 21.79 7.03 -7.42
C GLU A 75 21.95 7.24 -5.90
N LEU A 76 22.31 8.44 -5.45
CA LEU A 76 22.35 8.78 -4.02
C LEU A 76 20.95 8.73 -3.43
N THR A 77 19.99 9.43 -4.06
CA THR A 77 18.59 9.48 -3.61
C THR A 77 17.97 8.09 -3.54
N LYS A 78 18.20 7.26 -4.56
CA LYS A 78 17.79 5.84 -4.57
C LYS A 78 18.35 5.05 -3.40
N VAL A 79 19.64 5.20 -3.08
CA VAL A 79 20.27 4.48 -1.95
C VAL A 79 19.70 4.97 -0.61
N GLN A 80 19.52 6.28 -0.45
CA GLN A 80 18.97 6.90 0.75
C GLN A 80 17.54 6.44 1.01
N LEU A 81 16.66 6.53 0.01
CA LEU A 81 15.25 6.14 0.14
C LEU A 81 15.09 4.65 0.42
N LYS A 82 15.86 3.79 -0.26
CA LYS A 82 15.85 2.35 0.05
C LYS A 82 16.32 2.06 1.47
N ARG A 83 17.36 2.75 1.93
CA ARG A 83 17.89 2.56 3.30
C ARG A 83 16.87 3.02 4.33
N GLN A 84 16.22 4.16 4.10
CA GLN A 84 15.16 4.65 4.96
C GLN A 84 14.00 3.66 5.02
N PHE A 85 13.52 3.19 3.86
CA PHE A 85 12.48 2.16 3.80
C PHE A 85 12.84 0.88 4.58
N CYS A 86 14.05 0.35 4.39
CA CYS A 86 14.51 -0.83 5.14
C CYS A 86 14.54 -0.57 6.66
N THR A 87 14.90 0.64 7.06
CA THR A 87 14.91 1.05 8.48
C THR A 87 13.49 1.13 9.04
N ASP A 88 12.58 1.77 8.31
CA ASP A 88 11.21 2.03 8.75
C ASP A 88 10.35 0.76 8.82
N THR A 89 10.60 -0.18 7.90
CA THR A 89 9.80 -1.42 7.74
C THR A 89 10.47 -2.67 8.28
N LEU A 90 11.73 -2.55 8.76
CA LEU A 90 12.58 -3.68 9.17
C LEU A 90 12.83 -4.71 8.05
N ASN A 91 12.65 -4.32 6.79
CA ASN A 91 12.98 -5.15 5.64
C ASN A 91 14.51 -5.22 5.43
N GLU A 92 14.98 -6.34 4.86
CA GLU A 92 16.36 -6.49 4.43
C GLU A 92 16.66 -5.64 3.19
N TRP A 93 17.95 -5.39 2.94
CA TRP A 93 18.38 -4.70 1.73
C TRP A 93 17.99 -5.51 0.48
N PHE A 94 17.40 -4.84 -0.50
CA PHE A 94 16.86 -5.46 -1.70
C PHE A 94 17.39 -4.80 -2.97
N SER A 95 17.16 -5.41 -4.13
CA SER A 95 17.43 -4.81 -5.43
C SER A 95 16.15 -4.65 -6.25
N LEU A 96 16.02 -3.51 -6.93
CA LEU A 96 14.89 -3.23 -7.82
C LEU A 96 14.96 -4.00 -9.16
N SER A 97 16.03 -4.78 -9.38
CA SER A 97 16.16 -5.66 -10.54
C SER A 97 15.36 -6.95 -10.42
N ASP A 98 15.16 -7.44 -9.19
CA ASP A 98 14.74 -8.82 -8.93
C ASP A 98 14.00 -9.01 -7.60
N CYS A 99 13.66 -7.93 -6.88
CA CYS A 99 12.82 -8.04 -5.69
C CYS A 99 11.44 -8.63 -6.01
N SER A 100 10.79 -9.17 -4.97
CA SER A 100 9.43 -9.72 -5.10
C SER A 100 8.42 -8.63 -5.44
N LEU A 101 7.33 -9.05 -6.09
CA LEU A 101 6.21 -8.18 -6.42
C LEU A 101 5.61 -7.51 -5.18
N GLU A 102 5.55 -8.23 -4.06
CA GLU A 102 5.03 -7.74 -2.78
C GLU A 102 5.95 -6.67 -2.19
N LEU A 103 7.27 -6.90 -2.18
CA LEU A 103 8.23 -5.93 -1.65
C LEU A 103 8.25 -4.65 -2.50
N ALA A 104 8.14 -4.80 -3.82
CA ALA A 104 8.03 -3.65 -4.73
C ALA A 104 6.75 -2.85 -4.46
N LYS A 105 5.63 -3.52 -4.18
CA LYS A 105 4.38 -2.86 -3.82
C LYS A 105 4.52 -2.12 -2.49
N GLU A 106 5.01 -2.78 -1.45
CA GLU A 106 5.24 -2.16 -0.14
C GLU A 106 6.15 -0.93 -0.24
N PHE A 107 7.18 -0.99 -1.09
CA PHE A 107 8.06 0.16 -1.31
C PHE A 107 7.37 1.30 -2.07
N ILE A 108 6.51 1.03 -3.05
CA ILE A 108 5.69 2.06 -3.71
C ILE A 108 4.75 2.71 -2.70
N ASP A 109 4.09 1.90 -1.88
CA ASP A 109 3.16 2.34 -0.84
C ASP A 109 3.86 3.29 0.14
N TRP A 110 5.07 2.93 0.57
CA TRP A 110 5.93 3.76 1.42
C TRP A 110 6.38 5.05 0.72
N LEU A 111 6.76 5.00 -0.57
CA LEU A 111 7.15 6.19 -1.32
C LEU A 111 5.99 7.18 -1.49
N ILE A 112 4.77 6.69 -1.71
CA ILE A 112 3.56 7.54 -1.77
C ILE A 112 3.36 8.25 -0.43
N GLU A 113 3.45 7.51 0.68
CA GLU A 113 3.36 8.09 2.02
C GLU A 113 4.46 9.13 2.26
N PHE A 114 5.71 8.80 1.94
CA PHE A 114 6.84 9.71 2.07
C PHE A 114 6.60 11.01 1.31
N CYS A 115 6.20 10.93 0.04
CA CYS A 115 5.92 12.12 -0.77
C CYS A 115 4.77 12.96 -0.20
N LEU A 116 3.76 12.33 0.41
CA LEU A 116 2.65 13.02 1.09
C LEU A 116 3.10 13.71 2.37
N ALA A 117 3.84 13.00 3.21
CA ALA A 117 4.35 13.49 4.49
C ALA A 117 5.26 14.70 4.33
N TRP A 118 6.15 14.66 3.34
CA TRP A 118 7.15 15.71 3.08
C TRP A 118 6.69 16.75 2.06
N ASN A 119 5.44 16.68 1.60
CA ASN A 119 4.88 17.57 0.59
C ASN A 119 5.75 17.67 -0.68
N ILE A 120 6.28 16.52 -1.12
CA ILE A 120 7.09 16.42 -2.34
C ILE A 120 6.17 16.66 -3.56
N PRO A 121 6.53 17.62 -4.44
CA PRO A 121 5.80 17.82 -5.69
C PRO A 121 6.01 16.62 -6.62
N TRP A 122 4.99 16.30 -7.41
CA TRP A 122 5.07 15.25 -8.40
C TRP A 122 4.98 15.82 -9.81
N ALA A 123 5.80 15.30 -10.71
CA ALA A 123 5.62 15.56 -12.13
C ALA A 123 4.29 15.00 -12.62
N THR A 124 3.71 15.59 -13.67
CA THR A 124 2.45 15.12 -14.28
C THR A 124 2.51 13.63 -14.62
N ARG A 125 3.64 13.16 -15.15
CA ARG A 125 3.86 11.76 -15.48
C ARG A 125 3.77 10.84 -14.26
N THR A 126 4.35 11.24 -13.13
CA THR A 126 4.28 10.45 -11.89
C THR A 126 2.85 10.38 -11.40
N MET A 127 2.15 11.53 -11.40
CA MET A 127 0.73 11.61 -11.08
C MET A 127 -0.12 10.66 -11.93
N ASP A 128 0.06 10.66 -13.25
CA ASP A 128 -0.70 9.80 -14.16
C ASP A 128 -0.49 8.30 -13.84
N MET A 129 0.69 7.92 -13.35
CA MET A 129 1.00 6.53 -13.01
C MET A 129 0.42 6.06 -11.67
N ILE A 130 0.25 6.98 -10.71
CA ILE A 130 -0.26 6.68 -9.36
C ILE A 130 -1.70 7.16 -9.15
N GLN A 131 -2.29 7.82 -10.14
CA GLN A 131 -3.67 8.27 -10.09
C GLN A 131 -4.61 7.09 -9.85
N GLY A 132 -5.56 7.29 -8.94
CA GLY A 132 -6.53 6.25 -8.58
C GLY A 132 -5.99 5.19 -7.62
N ASP A 133 -4.72 5.28 -7.20
CA ASP A 133 -4.20 4.44 -6.13
C ASP A 133 -4.97 4.70 -4.83
N TYR A 134 -5.37 3.63 -4.16
CA TYR A 134 -6.07 3.69 -2.88
C TYR A 134 -5.27 4.46 -1.83
N LEU A 135 -3.95 4.28 -1.81
CA LEU A 135 -3.07 4.90 -0.82
C LEU A 135 -2.90 6.39 -1.02
N LEU A 136 -3.02 6.87 -2.26
CA LEU A 136 -3.06 8.30 -2.52
C LEU A 136 -4.27 8.95 -1.83
N SER A 137 -5.41 8.26 -1.81
CA SER A 137 -6.58 8.72 -1.07
C SER A 137 -6.44 8.53 0.44
N TYR A 138 -5.92 7.39 0.89
CA TYR A 138 -5.73 7.09 2.32
C TYR A 138 -4.74 8.06 2.99
N TYR A 139 -3.53 8.18 2.46
CA TYR A 139 -2.53 9.08 3.00
C TYR A 139 -2.87 10.54 2.69
N GLY A 140 -3.55 10.85 1.57
CA GLY A 140 -4.09 12.18 1.34
C GLY A 140 -5.06 12.63 2.44
N LEU A 141 -5.87 11.72 2.99
CA LEU A 141 -6.72 12.01 4.16
C LEU A 141 -5.88 12.26 5.41
N LYS A 142 -4.86 11.40 5.66
CA LYS A 142 -3.93 11.52 6.79
C LYS A 142 -3.21 12.87 6.81
N TYR A 143 -2.68 13.31 5.67
CA TYR A 143 -1.88 14.53 5.53
C TYR A 143 -2.68 15.75 5.06
N ARG A 144 -4.01 15.63 4.90
CA ARG A 144 -4.91 16.70 4.42
C ARG A 144 -4.49 17.27 3.07
N GLN A 145 -4.14 16.40 2.13
CA GLN A 145 -3.73 16.75 0.77
C GLN A 145 -4.65 16.10 -0.26
N CYS A 146 -5.00 16.85 -1.30
CA CYS A 146 -5.95 16.38 -2.31
C CYS A 146 -5.35 15.21 -3.10
N CYS A 147 -6.10 14.12 -3.23
CA CYS A 147 -5.66 12.95 -3.99
C CYS A 147 -5.57 13.16 -5.51
N ILE A 148 -5.94 14.35 -6.00
CA ILE A 148 -5.87 14.72 -7.41
C ILE A 148 -4.76 15.74 -7.67
N CYS A 149 -4.71 16.82 -6.88
CA CYS A 149 -3.79 17.94 -7.14
C CYS A 149 -2.91 18.33 -5.96
N ARG A 150 -2.93 17.56 -4.87
CA ARG A 150 -2.08 17.75 -3.67
C ARG A 150 -2.29 19.04 -2.87
N LYS A 151 -3.10 19.99 -3.36
CA LYS A 151 -3.55 21.17 -2.59
C LYS A 151 -4.19 20.77 -1.25
N PRO A 152 -4.20 21.67 -0.24
CA PRO A 152 -4.87 21.42 1.03
C PRO A 152 -6.30 20.91 0.85
N ALA A 153 -6.64 19.85 1.55
CA ALA A 153 -7.87 19.09 1.34
C ALA A 153 -8.76 19.00 2.59
N GLN A 154 -10.05 18.97 2.31
CA GLN A 154 -11.11 18.64 3.25
C GLN A 154 -11.54 17.18 3.06
N ILE A 155 -12.26 16.65 4.05
CA ILE A 155 -12.90 15.33 3.93
C ILE A 155 -14.17 15.50 3.11
N ALA A 156 -14.18 14.91 1.92
CA ALA A 156 -15.38 14.81 1.10
C ALA A 156 -16.02 13.43 1.28
N HIS A 157 -17.34 13.39 1.41
CA HIS A 157 -18.08 12.13 1.51
C HIS A 157 -18.47 11.63 0.11
N VAL A 158 -18.32 10.33 -0.14
CA VAL A 158 -18.77 9.67 -1.38
C VAL A 158 -20.30 9.67 -1.46
N HIS A 159 -20.96 9.36 -0.35
CA HIS A 159 -22.42 9.35 -0.28
C HIS A 159 -22.91 10.56 0.51
N ALA A 160 -24.07 11.11 0.13
CA ALA A 160 -24.71 12.16 0.89
C ALA A 160 -25.08 11.61 2.29
N VAL A 161 -24.46 12.16 3.33
CA VAL A 161 -24.91 11.93 4.71
C VAL A 161 -26.23 12.70 4.85
N GLY A 162 -27.34 11.98 5.02
CA GLY A 162 -28.69 12.56 4.98
C GLY A 162 -28.82 13.85 5.79
N SER A 163 -29.29 14.92 5.13
CA SER A 163 -29.52 16.24 5.69
C SER A 163 -30.58 16.14 6.80
N GLY A 164 -30.17 16.19 8.07
CA GLY A 164 -31.12 16.18 9.19
C GLY A 164 -30.65 15.49 10.47
N ARG A 165 -29.45 14.92 10.49
CA ARG A 165 -28.87 14.27 11.69
C ARG A 165 -27.63 15.03 12.16
N ASP A 166 -27.49 15.17 13.47
CA ASP A 166 -26.38 15.85 14.13
C ASP A 166 -25.04 15.16 13.79
N ARG A 167 -24.16 15.86 13.07
CA ARG A 167 -22.90 15.33 12.51
C ARG A 167 -21.93 14.82 13.60
N ASN A 168 -22.14 15.24 14.84
CA ASN A 168 -21.34 14.85 16.00
C ASN A 168 -21.78 13.52 16.63
N LYS A 169 -22.98 13.01 16.31
CA LYS A 169 -23.57 11.80 16.94
C LYS A 169 -23.71 10.60 15.99
N ILE A 170 -23.37 10.74 14.72
CA ILE A 170 -23.44 9.66 13.75
C ILE A 170 -22.13 8.88 13.80
N SER A 171 -22.20 7.56 13.96
CA SER A 171 -21.08 6.70 13.64
C SER A 171 -20.72 6.87 12.17
N HIS A 172 -19.54 7.44 11.90
CA HIS A 172 -19.03 7.63 10.54
C HIS A 172 -18.52 6.32 9.93
N ILE A 173 -18.46 5.25 10.74
CA ILE A 173 -17.99 3.93 10.36
C ILE A 173 -18.89 3.36 9.26
N GLY A 174 -18.27 2.81 8.21
CA GLY A 174 -18.95 2.25 7.05
C GLY A 174 -19.21 3.26 5.93
N ASN A 175 -19.07 4.56 6.17
CA ASN A 175 -19.07 5.55 5.09
C ASN A 175 -17.78 5.50 4.28
N TYR A 176 -17.81 6.08 3.09
CA TYR A 176 -16.62 6.28 2.26
C TYR A 176 -16.29 7.75 2.14
N VAL A 177 -15.02 8.09 2.30
CA VAL A 177 -14.49 9.46 2.26
C VAL A 177 -13.28 9.58 1.36
N MET A 178 -12.97 10.79 0.91
CA MET A 178 -11.79 11.09 0.09
C MET A 178 -11.25 12.49 0.40
N PRO A 179 -9.95 12.76 0.19
CA PRO A 179 -9.38 14.06 0.45
C PRO A 179 -9.45 14.93 -0.81
N LEU A 180 -10.30 15.96 -0.80
CA LEU A 180 -10.44 16.90 -1.92
C LEU A 180 -10.15 18.33 -1.50
N CYS A 181 -9.40 19.06 -2.33
CA CYS A 181 -9.29 20.51 -2.18
C CYS A 181 -10.62 21.18 -2.52
N ASP A 182 -10.79 22.45 -2.15
CA ASP A 182 -12.03 23.20 -2.36
C ASP A 182 -12.53 23.14 -3.82
N ASP A 183 -11.65 23.36 -4.80
CA ASP A 183 -11.98 23.28 -6.24
C ASP A 183 -12.59 21.93 -6.62
N HIS A 184 -11.91 20.83 -6.27
CA HIS A 184 -12.34 19.47 -6.58
C HIS A 184 -13.55 19.02 -5.77
N HIS A 185 -13.69 19.50 -4.53
CA HIS A 185 -14.85 19.21 -3.69
C HIS A 185 -16.12 19.88 -4.26
N LYS A 186 -16.01 21.13 -4.71
CA LYS A 186 -17.09 21.82 -5.42
C LYS A 186 -17.41 21.16 -6.75
N GLU A 187 -16.40 20.73 -7.49
CA GLU A 187 -16.62 19.98 -8.73
C GLU A 187 -17.38 18.68 -8.48
N GLN A 188 -17.01 17.90 -7.46
CA GLN A 188 -17.73 16.69 -7.05
C GLN A 188 -19.22 16.97 -6.86
N HIS A 189 -19.57 18.05 -6.12
CA HIS A 189 -20.97 18.45 -5.93
C HIS A 189 -21.65 18.84 -7.23
N ARG A 190 -20.94 19.51 -8.14
CA ARG A 190 -21.49 20.00 -9.42
C ARG A 190 -21.78 18.88 -10.42
N ILE A 191 -20.88 17.91 -10.56
CA ILE A 191 -20.99 16.86 -11.60
C ILE A 191 -21.54 15.52 -11.08
N GLY A 192 -21.71 15.40 -9.76
CA GLY A 192 -22.16 14.19 -9.09
C GLY A 192 -21.04 13.18 -8.85
N ILE A 193 -21.16 12.40 -7.76
CA ILE A 193 -20.09 11.53 -7.28
C ILE A 193 -19.63 10.48 -8.29
N ASN A 194 -20.57 9.81 -8.98
CA ASN A 194 -20.22 8.74 -9.93
C ASN A 194 -19.42 9.28 -11.11
N THR A 195 -19.84 10.42 -11.67
CA THR A 195 -19.13 11.11 -12.75
C THR A 195 -17.75 11.55 -12.29
N PHE A 196 -17.66 12.12 -11.08
CA PHE A 196 -16.41 12.60 -10.50
C PHE A 196 -15.40 11.48 -10.27
N MET A 197 -15.83 10.38 -9.64
CA MET A 197 -14.96 9.22 -9.38
C MET A 197 -14.47 8.58 -10.67
N ASN A 198 -15.34 8.47 -11.69
CA ASN A 198 -14.94 7.95 -13.01
C ASN A 198 -13.99 8.92 -13.74
N LYS A 199 -14.21 10.23 -13.66
CA LYS A 199 -13.33 11.21 -14.30
C LYS A 199 -11.89 11.13 -13.78
N TYR A 200 -11.73 10.98 -12.47
CA TYR A 200 -10.41 10.97 -11.82
C TYR A 200 -9.89 9.57 -11.48
N GLN A 201 -10.65 8.52 -11.83
CA GLN A 201 -10.34 7.12 -11.50
C GLN A 201 -10.09 6.87 -10.01
N ILE A 202 -10.73 7.65 -9.13
CA ILE A 202 -10.53 7.59 -7.68
C ILE A 202 -11.55 6.66 -7.01
N LYS A 203 -11.11 6.01 -5.92
CA LYS A 203 -11.97 5.21 -5.04
C LYS A 203 -11.99 5.84 -3.66
N GLY A 204 -13.16 5.88 -3.01
CA GLY A 204 -13.26 6.34 -1.64
C GLY A 204 -12.60 5.38 -0.66
N VAL A 205 -12.12 5.93 0.45
CA VAL A 205 -11.58 5.19 1.59
C VAL A 205 -12.72 4.87 2.54
N ARG A 206 -12.92 3.58 2.83
CA ARG A 206 -13.92 3.16 3.82
C ARG A 206 -13.46 3.61 5.20
N VAL A 207 -14.34 4.29 5.93
CA VAL A 207 -14.10 4.67 7.32
C VAL A 207 -14.32 3.43 8.18
N ASP A 208 -13.22 2.86 8.65
CA ASP A 208 -13.20 1.91 9.76
C ASP A 208 -12.78 2.63 11.05
N GLN A 209 -12.57 1.86 12.12
CA GLN A 209 -12.14 2.40 13.41
C GLN A 209 -10.81 3.15 13.33
N GLN A 210 -9.84 2.63 12.58
CA GLN A 210 -8.50 3.22 12.45
C GLN A 210 -8.57 4.53 11.67
N VAL A 211 -9.32 4.55 10.57
CA VAL A 211 -9.55 5.75 9.78
C VAL A 211 -10.33 6.80 10.58
N ALA A 212 -11.34 6.39 11.35
CA ALA A 212 -12.10 7.30 12.20
C ALA A 212 -11.22 7.96 13.27
N GLU A 213 -10.35 7.19 13.93
CA GLU A 213 -9.37 7.70 14.92
C GLU A 213 -8.35 8.63 14.25
N MET A 214 -7.76 8.21 13.12
CA MET A 214 -6.81 8.99 12.33
C MET A 214 -7.38 10.36 11.93
N LEU A 215 -8.64 10.38 11.49
CA LEU A 215 -9.31 11.59 10.99
C LEU A 215 -10.08 12.35 12.06
N LYS A 216 -10.16 11.82 13.28
CA LYS A 216 -10.94 12.33 14.42
C LYS A 216 -12.41 12.56 14.03
N LEU A 217 -13.00 11.58 13.35
CA LEU A 217 -14.40 11.62 12.89
C LEU A 217 -15.35 11.10 13.98
N GLY A 218 -16.34 11.91 14.37
CA GLY A 218 -17.34 11.55 15.39
C GLY A 218 -16.74 11.36 16.79
N ASP A 219 -17.47 10.67 17.67
CA ASP A 219 -17.03 10.37 19.03
C ASP A 219 -16.11 9.13 19.07
N TRP A 220 -14.95 9.23 18.39
CA TRP A 220 -13.94 8.16 18.29
C TRP A 220 -13.40 7.67 19.66
N ARG A 221 -13.69 8.40 20.74
CA ARG A 221 -13.29 8.06 22.11
C ARG A 221 -14.17 6.98 22.74
N LEU A 222 -15.46 6.91 22.40
CA LEU A 222 -16.40 5.93 22.97
C LEU A 222 -16.18 4.51 22.44
N THR A 223 -15.60 4.36 21.26
CA THR A 223 -15.35 3.08 20.59
C THR A 223 -14.15 2.29 21.15
N ARG A 224 -13.41 2.82 22.13
CA ARG A 224 -12.32 2.10 22.82
C ARG A 224 -12.80 1.23 23.98
N ASP A 225 -13.99 1.49 24.52
CA ASP A 225 -14.46 0.89 25.78
C ASP A 225 -15.34 -0.36 25.58
N GLU A 226 -15.45 -0.90 24.36
CA GLU A 226 -16.23 -2.11 24.04
C GLU A 226 -15.37 -3.33 23.61
N LYS A 227 -14.08 -3.38 23.98
CA LYS A 227 -13.24 -4.57 23.77
C LYS A 227 -12.63 -5.12 25.06
#